data_AF-A0A933C260-F1
#
_entry.id   AF-A0A933C260-F1
#
_cell.length_a   1.000
_cell.length_b   1.000
_cell.length_c   1.000
_cell.angle_alpha   90.00
_cell.angle_beta   90.00
_cell.angle_gamma   90.00
#
_symmetry.space_group_name_H-M   'P 1'
#
loop_
_entity.id
_entity.type
_entity.pdbx_description
1 polymer ?
#
loop_
_entity_poly.entity_id
_entity_poly.type
_entity_poly.pdbx_seq_one_letter_code
_entity_poly.pdbx_strand_id
1 'polypeptide(L)'
;MRSLAGGVFRWALVVSAPFAILTADARAQCDGNPGPDRLTWEFDEEESGSFSIVGFLGSALTPQLVKDTRAMRSYVRDPRFAELRRRCGDLRAVDGIFQKGLRVAEFNIGRALFLAMMASLEHQTVHVDMPLVGAVGLPLTFEEDSLFQGRIRNLPARIYDDSPSDEHGDRDKLQHFFGSAYLAYASGSPEVARATGNFVEWGEARMIVGGVDDVRDRRANKQGETFGHDLLYVKTLLPSDYLTLPVKVE
;
A
#
# COMPACT_ATOMS: atom_id res chain seq x y z
N MET A 1 40.13 -45.69 -50.90
CA MET A 1 39.97 -45.86 -49.43
C MET A 1 39.93 -44.50 -48.78
N ARG A 2 38.95 -44.30 -47.88
CA ARG A 2 38.66 -43.16 -46.97
C ARG A 2 37.50 -42.24 -47.39
N SER A 3 36.34 -42.70 -46.91
CA SER A 3 35.11 -41.96 -46.59
C SER A 3 35.37 -40.90 -45.53
N LEU A 4 34.74 -39.72 -45.66
CA LEU A 4 34.36 -38.88 -44.52
C LEU A 4 32.98 -38.26 -44.79
N ALA A 5 32.07 -38.60 -43.88
CA ALA A 5 30.74 -38.06 -43.71
C ALA A 5 30.77 -36.71 -42.97
N GLY A 6 29.69 -35.95 -43.08
CA GLY A 6 29.37 -34.79 -42.24
C GLY A 6 28.69 -33.70 -43.06
N GLY A 7 27.59 -33.09 -42.68
CA GLY A 7 26.75 -33.15 -41.48
C GLY A 7 25.70 -32.06 -41.69
N VAL A 8 24.42 -32.38 -41.53
CA VAL A 8 23.31 -31.47 -41.81
C VAL A 8 23.23 -30.43 -40.69
N PHE A 9 23.56 -29.17 -40.99
CA PHE A 9 23.37 -28.05 -40.06
C PHE A 9 21.90 -27.60 -40.08
N ARG A 10 21.16 -27.92 -39.02
CA ARG A 10 19.86 -27.32 -38.72
C ARG A 10 20.07 -25.96 -38.04
N TRP A 11 19.62 -24.90 -38.67
CA TRP A 11 19.47 -23.59 -38.02
C TRP A 11 18.24 -23.64 -37.10
N ALA A 12 18.45 -23.58 -35.79
CA ALA A 12 17.41 -23.31 -34.83
C ALA A 12 17.13 -21.79 -34.84
N LEU A 13 15.89 -21.40 -35.17
CA LEU A 13 15.40 -20.05 -34.93
C LEU A 13 15.32 -19.83 -33.41
N VAL A 14 16.19 -18.97 -32.88
CA VAL A 14 16.04 -18.42 -31.55
C VAL A 14 14.96 -17.34 -31.63
N VAL A 15 13.78 -17.63 -31.11
CA VAL A 15 12.75 -16.62 -30.87
C VAL A 15 13.20 -15.81 -29.67
N SER A 16 13.81 -14.65 -29.91
CA SER A 16 14.08 -13.67 -28.87
C SER A 16 12.76 -13.08 -28.38
N ALA A 17 12.39 -13.39 -27.13
CA ALA A 17 11.33 -12.68 -26.45
C ALA A 17 11.69 -11.18 -26.36
N PRO A 18 10.75 -10.25 -26.61
CA PRO A 18 11.05 -8.84 -26.50
C PRO A 18 11.30 -8.52 -25.02
N PHE A 19 12.55 -8.19 -24.71
CA PHE A 19 12.88 -7.46 -23.48
C PHE A 19 12.14 -6.12 -23.60
N ALA A 20 11.08 -5.94 -22.81
CA ALA A 20 10.37 -4.67 -22.76
C ALA A 20 11.36 -3.60 -22.28
N ILE A 21 11.85 -2.79 -23.21
CA ILE A 21 12.65 -1.61 -22.90
C ILE A 21 11.67 -0.64 -22.24
N LEU A 22 11.65 -0.62 -20.91
CA LEU A 22 11.11 0.52 -20.18
C LEU A 22 11.89 1.74 -20.66
N THR A 23 11.18 2.68 -21.28
CA THR A 23 11.78 3.92 -21.78
C THR A 23 12.41 4.67 -20.60
N ALA A 24 13.51 5.38 -20.84
CA ALA A 24 14.19 6.15 -19.81
C ALA A 24 13.23 7.12 -19.08
N ASP A 25 12.21 7.61 -19.79
CA ASP A 25 11.17 8.49 -19.26
C ASP A 25 10.32 7.83 -18.16
N ALA A 26 9.99 6.54 -18.31
CA ALA A 26 9.27 5.79 -17.28
C ALA A 26 10.14 5.60 -16.03
N ARG A 27 11.45 5.36 -16.21
CA ARG A 27 12.37 5.19 -15.07
C ARG A 27 12.51 6.46 -14.22
N ALA A 28 12.60 7.63 -14.86
CA ALA A 28 12.65 8.91 -14.16
C ALA A 28 11.40 9.16 -13.30
N GLN A 29 10.20 8.87 -13.81
CA GLN A 29 8.98 9.01 -13.00
C GLN A 29 8.96 8.11 -11.76
N CYS A 30 9.61 6.94 -11.84
CA CYS A 30 9.60 5.94 -10.79
C CYS A 30 10.73 6.09 -9.76
N ASP A 31 11.72 6.96 -10.02
CA ASP A 31 12.77 7.35 -9.07
C ASP A 31 12.50 8.72 -8.41
N GLY A 32 11.34 9.32 -8.69
CA GLY A 32 10.92 10.60 -8.13
C GLY A 32 11.22 11.81 -9.03
N ASN A 33 11.92 11.62 -10.15
CA ASN A 33 12.15 12.69 -11.11
C ASN A 33 10.92 12.94 -12.01
N PRO A 34 10.59 14.20 -12.35
CA PRO A 34 9.46 14.50 -13.23
C PRO A 34 9.71 13.94 -14.63
N GLY A 35 8.74 13.18 -15.14
CA GLY A 35 8.74 12.77 -16.54
C GLY A 35 8.31 13.90 -17.49
N PRO A 36 8.16 13.62 -18.81
CA PRO A 36 7.82 14.63 -19.81
C PRO A 36 6.45 15.29 -19.60
N ASP A 37 5.53 14.62 -18.91
CA ASP A 37 4.23 15.14 -18.46
C ASP A 37 4.29 15.87 -17.11
N ARG A 38 5.49 16.02 -16.54
CA ARG A 38 5.80 16.62 -15.23
C ARG A 38 5.12 15.91 -14.05
N LEU A 39 4.70 14.67 -14.23
CA LEU A 39 4.10 13.89 -13.16
C LEU A 39 5.19 13.29 -12.26
N THR A 40 5.01 13.47 -10.94
CA THR A 40 5.83 12.89 -9.86
C THR A 40 4.90 12.39 -8.77
N TRP A 41 5.36 11.54 -7.85
CA TRP A 41 4.62 11.21 -6.62
C TRP A 41 4.30 12.43 -5.73
N GLU A 42 4.99 13.53 -6.01
CA GLU A 42 4.80 14.82 -5.37
C GLU A 42 3.71 15.64 -6.07
N PHE A 43 2.45 15.37 -5.73
CA PHE A 43 1.35 16.22 -6.16
C PHE A 43 0.36 16.47 -5.02
N ASP A 44 -0.28 17.64 -5.08
CA ASP A 44 -1.38 18.04 -4.22
C ASP A 44 -2.64 18.24 -5.08
N GLU A 45 -3.81 18.20 -4.44
CA GLU A 45 -5.03 18.65 -5.10
C GLU A 45 -4.85 20.11 -5.55
N GLU A 46 -5.19 20.41 -6.79
CA GLU A 46 -5.31 21.81 -7.19
C GLU A 46 -6.49 22.40 -6.41
N GLU A 47 -6.22 23.35 -5.51
CA GLU A 47 -7.25 24.13 -4.83
C GLU A 47 -8.04 24.95 -5.87
N SER A 48 -9.01 24.32 -6.51
CA SER A 48 -9.95 24.99 -7.40
C SER A 48 -11.00 25.77 -6.59
N GLY A 49 -10.63 26.97 -6.16
CA GLY A 49 -11.52 28.12 -6.17
C GLY A 49 -12.51 28.38 -5.00
N SER A 50 -12.52 29.66 -4.62
CA SER A 50 -13.45 30.41 -3.76
C SER A 50 -13.38 30.16 -2.25
N PHE A 51 -12.94 31.19 -1.52
CA PHE A 51 -12.95 31.25 -0.07
C PHE A 51 -14.39 31.21 0.44
N SER A 52 -14.81 30.07 1.00
CA SER A 52 -16.08 29.93 1.73
C SER A 52 -15.84 30.11 3.22
N ILE A 53 -16.46 31.12 3.84
CA ILE A 53 -16.38 31.39 5.29
C ILE A 53 -16.91 30.19 6.10
N VAL A 54 -17.92 29.47 5.58
CA VAL A 54 -18.47 28.26 6.19
C VAL A 54 -17.47 27.09 6.06
N GLY A 55 -16.80 26.98 4.91
CA GLY A 55 -15.71 26.02 4.71
C GLY A 55 -14.50 26.29 5.62
N PHE A 56 -14.18 27.57 5.85
CA PHE A 56 -13.11 28.01 6.74
C PHE A 56 -13.41 27.72 8.23
N LEU A 57 -14.63 27.99 8.69
CA LEU A 57 -15.03 27.67 10.08
C LEU A 57 -15.17 26.15 10.30
N GLY A 58 -15.71 25.42 9.32
CA GLY A 58 -15.79 23.96 9.38
C GLY A 58 -14.41 23.30 9.37
N SER A 59 -13.46 23.83 8.59
CA SER A 59 -12.08 23.34 8.62
C SER A 59 -11.39 23.71 9.94
N ALA A 60 -11.60 24.90 10.51
CA ALA A 60 -11.01 25.28 11.80
C ALA A 60 -11.39 24.33 12.96
N LEU A 61 -12.61 23.76 12.93
CA LEU A 61 -13.11 22.85 13.97
C LEU A 61 -12.91 21.36 13.67
N THR A 62 -12.49 21.02 12.44
CA THR A 62 -12.22 19.62 12.08
C THR A 62 -10.89 19.18 12.72
N PRO A 63 -10.84 18.08 13.50
CA PRO A 63 -9.60 17.57 14.06
C PRO A 63 -8.56 17.34 12.96
N GLN A 64 -7.31 17.74 13.20
CA GLN A 64 -6.25 17.67 12.20
C GLN A 64 -6.13 16.27 11.58
N LEU A 65 -6.21 15.24 12.43
CA LEU A 65 -6.19 13.83 12.01
C LEU A 65 -7.24 13.48 10.95
N VAL A 66 -8.44 14.07 11.05
CA VAL A 66 -9.52 13.86 10.07
C VAL A 66 -9.18 14.53 8.74
N LYS A 67 -8.60 15.73 8.77
CA LYS A 67 -8.15 16.43 7.56
C LYS A 67 -7.03 15.68 6.87
N ASP A 68 -6.04 15.23 7.62
CA ASP A 68 -4.91 14.48 7.09
C ASP A 68 -5.36 13.16 6.46
N THR A 69 -6.26 12.45 7.15
CA THR A 69 -6.82 11.19 6.62
C THR A 69 -7.59 11.45 5.32
N ARG A 70 -8.36 12.53 5.24
CA ARG A 70 -9.03 12.94 3.99
C ARG A 70 -8.02 13.28 2.89
N ALA A 71 -6.98 14.04 3.19
CA ALA A 71 -5.93 14.40 2.23
C ALA A 71 -5.24 13.15 1.66
N MET A 72 -4.90 12.19 2.53
CA MET A 72 -4.29 10.93 2.13
C MET A 72 -5.21 10.08 1.26
N ARG A 73 -6.48 9.97 1.63
CA ARG A 73 -7.46 9.21 0.84
C ARG A 73 -7.75 9.87 -0.51
N SER A 74 -7.77 11.19 -0.55
CA SER A 74 -7.92 11.92 -1.82
C SER A 74 -6.72 11.73 -2.72
N TYR A 75 -5.50 11.77 -2.16
CA TYR A 75 -4.27 11.48 -2.90
C TYR A 75 -4.31 10.09 -3.58
N VAL A 76 -4.70 9.04 -2.86
CA VAL A 76 -4.81 7.68 -3.45
C VAL A 76 -5.90 7.60 -4.52
N ARG A 77 -7.02 8.30 -4.32
CA ARG A 77 -8.13 8.35 -5.28
C ARG A 77 -7.80 9.15 -6.55
N ASP A 78 -6.82 10.05 -6.49
CA ASP A 78 -6.49 10.94 -7.59
C ASP A 78 -6.11 10.15 -8.88
N PRO A 79 -6.63 10.52 -10.06
CA PRO A 79 -6.25 9.90 -11.33
C PRO A 79 -4.74 9.91 -11.61
N ARG A 80 -4.02 10.92 -11.11
CA ARG A 80 -2.56 11.00 -11.18
C ARG A 80 -1.88 9.86 -10.43
N PHE A 81 -2.39 9.49 -9.26
CA PHE A 81 -1.91 8.33 -8.51
C PHE A 81 -2.10 7.04 -9.31
N ALA A 82 -3.30 6.85 -9.87
CA ALA A 82 -3.60 5.67 -10.69
C ALA A 82 -2.67 5.54 -11.89
N GLU A 83 -2.36 6.66 -12.54
CA GLU A 83 -1.45 6.68 -13.69
C GLU A 83 0.00 6.38 -13.28
N LEU A 84 0.49 6.95 -12.17
CA LEU A 84 1.82 6.64 -11.65
C LEU A 84 1.93 5.16 -11.24
N ARG A 85 0.92 4.62 -10.55
CA ARG A 85 0.85 3.20 -10.19
C ARG A 85 0.90 2.29 -11.42
N ARG A 86 0.13 2.62 -12.47
CA ARG A 86 0.11 1.86 -13.73
C ARG A 86 1.48 1.83 -14.41
N ARG A 87 2.24 2.93 -14.33
CA ARG A 87 3.56 3.05 -14.97
C ARG A 87 4.71 2.47 -14.15
N CYS A 88 4.69 2.73 -12.84
CA CYS A 88 5.80 2.42 -11.93
C CYS A 88 5.59 1.14 -11.11
N GLY A 89 4.40 0.56 -11.19
CA GLY A 89 4.04 -0.64 -10.45
C GLY A 89 3.54 -0.35 -9.05
N ASP A 90 2.95 -1.40 -8.47
CA ASP A 90 2.26 -1.33 -7.18
C ASP A 90 3.24 -1.08 -6.03
N LEU A 91 4.43 -1.71 -6.03
CA LEU A 91 5.44 -1.47 -4.99
C LEU A 91 5.86 0.00 -4.88
N ARG A 92 6.07 0.69 -6.01
CA ARG A 92 6.41 2.13 -6.00
C ARG A 92 5.23 2.99 -5.58
N ALA A 93 4.01 2.56 -5.88
CA ALA A 93 2.82 3.22 -5.36
C ALA A 93 2.70 3.10 -3.83
N VAL A 94 3.12 1.98 -3.23
CA VAL A 94 3.20 1.86 -1.75
C VAL A 94 4.19 2.86 -1.16
N ASP A 95 5.37 3.00 -1.78
CA ASP A 95 6.35 4.03 -1.38
C ASP A 95 5.74 5.44 -1.47
N GLY A 96 5.03 5.72 -2.57
CA GLY A 96 4.33 6.98 -2.79
C GLY A 96 3.27 7.28 -1.73
N ILE A 97 2.53 6.27 -1.24
CA ILE A 97 1.59 6.43 -0.12
C ILE A 97 2.35 6.83 1.15
N PHE A 98 3.43 6.11 1.50
CA PHE A 98 4.21 6.42 2.70
C PHE A 98 4.86 7.81 2.64
N GLN A 99 5.46 8.16 1.51
CA GLN A 99 6.09 9.47 1.29
C GLN A 99 5.08 10.62 1.35
N LYS A 100 3.88 10.44 0.78
CA LYS A 100 2.79 11.41 0.95
C LYS A 100 2.41 11.54 2.42
N GLY A 101 2.29 10.40 3.11
CA GLY A 101 2.05 10.33 4.55
C GLY A 101 3.07 11.14 5.34
N LEU A 102 4.37 11.02 5.03
CA LEU A 102 5.43 11.80 5.66
C LEU A 102 5.20 13.31 5.48
N ARG A 103 4.84 13.77 4.27
CA ARG A 103 4.58 15.20 4.03
C ARG A 103 3.40 15.72 4.82
N VAL A 104 2.27 15.02 4.74
CA VAL A 104 1.04 15.39 5.47
C VAL A 104 1.28 15.35 6.98
N ALA A 105 2.13 14.44 7.44
CA ALA A 105 2.50 14.29 8.83
C ALA A 105 3.62 15.25 9.30
N GLU A 106 4.09 16.19 8.46
CA GLU A 106 5.23 17.06 8.76
C GLU A 106 6.48 16.27 9.17
N PHE A 107 6.73 15.18 8.46
CA PHE A 107 7.80 14.21 8.65
C PHE A 107 7.78 13.48 10.01
N ASN A 108 6.66 13.52 10.73
CA ASN A 108 6.43 12.63 11.86
C ASN A 108 6.13 11.20 11.36
N ILE A 109 7.11 10.30 11.48
CA ILE A 109 7.02 8.92 10.95
C ILE A 109 5.84 8.14 11.55
N GLY A 110 5.61 8.23 12.87
CA GLY A 110 4.51 7.51 13.50
C GLY A 110 3.15 7.94 12.95
N ARG A 111 2.94 9.25 12.80
CA ARG A 111 1.72 9.79 12.17
C ARG A 111 1.66 9.44 10.68
N ALA A 112 2.77 9.43 9.96
CA ALA A 112 2.81 9.02 8.55
C ALA A 112 2.40 7.55 8.36
N LEU A 113 2.90 6.63 9.20
CA LEU A 113 2.54 5.21 9.19
C LEU A 113 1.05 5.02 9.50
N PHE A 114 0.55 5.71 10.52
CA PHE A 114 -0.89 5.69 10.85
C PHE A 114 -1.74 6.20 9.67
N LEU A 115 -1.34 7.31 9.05
CA LEU A 115 -2.03 7.88 7.90
C LEU A 115 -2.01 6.97 6.68
N ALA A 116 -0.88 6.30 6.40
CA ALA A 116 -0.76 5.30 5.35
C ALA A 116 -1.67 4.09 5.61
N MET A 117 -1.74 3.61 6.86
CA MET A 117 -2.70 2.58 7.28
C MET A 117 -4.14 3.02 7.00
N MET A 118 -4.54 4.21 7.47
CA MET A 118 -5.90 4.73 7.29
C MET A 118 -6.29 4.96 5.82
N ALA A 119 -5.31 5.28 4.96
CA ALA A 119 -5.49 5.42 3.52
C ALA A 119 -5.58 4.07 2.79
N SER A 120 -5.11 2.99 3.40
CA SER A 120 -5.05 1.65 2.83
C SER A 120 -6.18 0.72 3.29
N LEU A 121 -6.99 1.14 4.28
CA LEU A 121 -8.15 0.36 4.76
C LEU A 121 -9.09 0.00 3.60
N GLU A 122 -9.22 -1.29 3.29
CA GLU A 122 -9.97 -1.72 2.11
C GLU A 122 -11.43 -2.11 2.36
N HIS A 123 -11.88 -2.03 3.61
CA HIS A 123 -13.25 -2.32 4.03
C HIS A 123 -13.93 -1.05 4.55
N GLN A 124 -15.17 -0.79 4.12
CA GLN A 124 -15.99 0.29 4.69
C GLN A 124 -16.55 -0.10 6.06
N THR A 125 -16.96 -1.37 6.19
CA THR A 125 -17.60 -1.93 7.37
C THR A 125 -17.03 -3.32 7.60
N VAL A 126 -16.79 -3.66 8.86
CA VAL A 126 -16.46 -5.02 9.29
C VAL A 126 -17.63 -5.58 10.07
N HIS A 127 -17.94 -6.86 9.86
CA HIS A 127 -18.99 -7.54 10.61
C HIS A 127 -18.38 -8.34 11.76
N VAL A 128 -18.68 -7.91 12.98
CA VAL A 128 -18.20 -8.53 14.20
C VAL A 128 -19.30 -9.42 14.78
N ASP A 129 -19.04 -10.71 14.91
CA ASP A 129 -19.93 -11.66 15.58
C ASP A 129 -19.84 -11.48 17.10
N MET A 130 -20.92 -10.98 17.69
CA MET A 130 -21.00 -10.74 19.13
C MET A 130 -21.85 -11.85 19.80
N PRO A 131 -21.37 -12.47 20.89
CA PRO A 131 -22.00 -13.66 21.50
C PRO A 131 -23.48 -13.56 21.92
N LEU A 132 -24.07 -12.36 21.96
CA LEU A 132 -25.45 -12.13 22.41
C LEU A 132 -26.35 -11.38 21.42
N VAL A 133 -25.77 -10.69 20.42
CA VAL A 133 -26.53 -9.84 19.48
C VAL A 133 -26.32 -10.26 18.02
N GLY A 134 -25.50 -11.30 17.77
CA GLY A 134 -25.15 -11.76 16.43
C GLY A 134 -24.17 -10.83 15.72
N ALA A 135 -24.10 -10.93 14.39
CA ALA A 135 -23.22 -10.12 13.57
C ALA A 135 -23.63 -8.64 13.57
N VAL A 136 -22.74 -7.77 14.07
CA VAL A 136 -22.92 -6.32 14.08
C VAL A 136 -21.94 -5.68 13.09
N GLY A 137 -22.46 -4.88 12.17
CA GLY A 137 -21.64 -4.08 11.26
C GLY A 137 -21.05 -2.86 11.97
N LEU A 138 -19.72 -2.81 12.07
CA LEU A 138 -18.97 -1.67 12.58
C LEU A 138 -18.35 -0.90 11.41
N PRO A 139 -18.70 0.38 11.21
CA PRO A 139 -18.11 1.18 10.15
C PRO A 139 -16.63 1.45 10.47
N LEU A 140 -15.73 1.03 9.58
CA LEU A 140 -14.31 1.37 9.64
C LEU A 140 -14.03 2.73 8.98
N THR A 141 -14.89 3.13 8.04
CA THR A 141 -14.79 4.42 7.36
C THR A 141 -16.15 5.07 7.24
N PHE A 142 -16.16 6.41 7.24
CA PHE A 142 -17.33 7.23 6.93
C PHE A 142 -17.20 7.88 5.54
N GLU A 143 -16.50 7.22 4.61
CA GLU A 143 -16.43 7.68 3.22
C GLU A 143 -17.73 7.37 2.49
N GLU A 144 -18.18 8.32 1.66
CA GLU A 144 -19.23 8.06 0.68
C GLU A 144 -18.80 6.91 -0.25
N ASP A 145 -19.73 6.05 -0.65
CA ASP A 145 -19.45 4.86 -1.46
C ASP A 145 -18.68 5.18 -2.75
N SER A 146 -19.05 6.26 -3.46
CA SER A 146 -18.38 6.66 -4.69
C SER A 146 -16.89 7.00 -4.45
N LEU A 147 -16.63 7.70 -3.35
CA LEU A 147 -15.32 8.15 -2.89
C LEU A 147 -14.47 6.98 -2.41
N PHE A 148 -15.06 6.08 -1.62
CA PHE A 148 -14.42 4.86 -1.15
C PHE A 148 -14.02 3.96 -2.31
N GLN A 149 -14.96 3.65 -3.21
CA GLN A 149 -14.70 2.78 -4.36
C GLN A 149 -13.67 3.40 -5.32
N GLY A 150 -13.65 4.73 -5.46
CA GLY A 150 -12.59 5.43 -6.18
C GLY A 150 -11.20 5.18 -5.59
N ARG A 151 -11.06 5.20 -4.27
CA ARG A 151 -9.82 4.89 -3.57
C ARG A 151 -9.44 3.41 -3.73
N ILE A 152 -10.38 2.48 -3.48
CA ILE A 152 -10.10 1.04 -3.55
C ILE A 152 -9.57 0.62 -4.91
N ARG A 153 -10.18 1.11 -6.01
CA ARG A 153 -9.71 0.80 -7.38
C ARG A 153 -8.26 1.24 -7.65
N ASN A 154 -7.78 2.25 -6.94
CA ASN A 154 -6.44 2.80 -7.11
C ASN A 154 -5.43 2.21 -6.13
N LEU A 155 -5.85 1.49 -5.09
CA LEU A 155 -4.92 0.87 -4.15
C LEU A 155 -4.02 -0.16 -4.86
N PRO A 156 -2.73 -0.21 -4.51
CA PRO A 156 -1.81 -1.27 -4.93
C PRO A 156 -2.37 -2.65 -4.58
N ALA A 157 -2.36 -3.59 -5.55
CA ALA A 157 -2.97 -4.92 -5.39
C ALA A 157 -2.00 -6.08 -5.72
N ARG A 158 -0.83 -5.77 -6.26
CA ARG A 158 0.23 -6.70 -6.69
C ARG A 158 1.53 -6.37 -5.97
N ILE A 159 1.55 -6.58 -4.67
CA ILE A 159 2.70 -6.25 -3.82
C ILE A 159 3.61 -7.45 -3.57
N TYR A 160 3.21 -8.64 -3.99
CA TYR A 160 3.99 -9.88 -3.90
C TYR A 160 4.08 -10.59 -5.25
N ASP A 161 5.11 -11.40 -5.45
CA ASP A 161 5.27 -12.21 -6.67
C ASP A 161 4.15 -13.26 -6.80
N ASP A 162 3.58 -13.68 -5.68
CA ASP A 162 2.46 -14.63 -5.58
C ASP A 162 1.11 -13.95 -5.34
N SER A 163 1.01 -12.63 -5.59
CA SER A 163 -0.27 -11.92 -5.52
C SER A 163 -1.34 -12.57 -6.41
N PRO A 164 -2.58 -12.76 -5.92
CA PRO A 164 -3.68 -13.27 -6.73
C PRO A 164 -3.86 -12.47 -8.01
N SER A 165 -4.27 -13.09 -9.12
CA SER A 165 -4.47 -12.38 -10.39
C SER A 165 -5.85 -11.73 -10.52
N ASP A 166 -6.73 -11.92 -9.55
CA ASP A 166 -8.09 -11.36 -9.53
C ASP A 166 -8.09 -9.84 -9.26
N GLU A 167 -9.27 -9.23 -9.33
CA GLU A 167 -9.39 -7.80 -9.15
C GLU A 167 -9.08 -7.32 -7.73
N HIS A 168 -9.10 -8.19 -6.71
CA HIS A 168 -8.88 -7.86 -5.30
C HIS A 168 -7.38 -7.84 -4.97
N GLY A 169 -6.64 -8.88 -5.38
CA GLY A 169 -5.20 -8.98 -5.11
C GLY A 169 -4.88 -8.94 -3.62
N ASP A 170 -3.83 -8.19 -3.26
CA ASP A 170 -3.31 -8.05 -1.90
C ASP A 170 -3.56 -6.64 -1.31
N ARG A 171 -4.72 -6.04 -1.59
CA ARG A 171 -5.03 -4.67 -1.12
C ARG A 171 -5.16 -4.59 0.41
N ASP A 172 -5.81 -5.56 1.04
CA ASP A 172 -5.89 -5.70 2.50
C ASP A 172 -4.51 -5.78 3.15
N LYS A 173 -3.57 -6.46 2.50
CA LYS A 173 -2.22 -6.65 3.05
C LYS A 173 -1.50 -5.32 3.32
N LEU A 174 -1.87 -4.25 2.62
CA LEU A 174 -1.37 -2.90 2.92
C LEU A 174 -1.79 -2.41 4.31
N GLN A 175 -3.01 -2.68 4.75
CA GLN A 175 -3.50 -2.27 6.07
C GLN A 175 -2.79 -3.05 7.19
N HIS A 176 -2.49 -4.33 6.94
CA HIS A 176 -1.67 -5.19 7.79
C HIS A 176 -0.24 -4.67 7.90
N PHE A 177 0.41 -4.45 6.75
CA PHE A 177 1.77 -3.92 6.69
C PHE A 177 1.92 -2.57 7.42
N PHE A 178 1.10 -1.57 7.07
CA PHE A 178 1.20 -0.24 7.68
C PHE A 178 0.73 -0.22 9.14
N GLY A 179 -0.26 -1.04 9.50
CA GLY A 179 -0.71 -1.19 10.88
C GLY A 179 0.36 -1.78 11.78
N SER A 180 0.99 -2.89 11.38
CA SER A 180 2.11 -3.48 12.13
C SER A 180 3.32 -2.55 12.17
N ALA A 181 3.63 -1.85 11.08
CA ALA A 181 4.70 -0.86 11.07
C ALA A 181 4.45 0.29 12.05
N TYR A 182 3.22 0.83 12.08
CA TYR A 182 2.84 1.86 13.04
C TYR A 182 3.02 1.37 14.49
N LEU A 183 2.53 0.17 14.81
CA LEU A 183 2.63 -0.39 16.15
C LEU A 183 4.09 -0.65 16.58
N ALA A 184 4.92 -1.19 15.69
CA ALA A 184 6.35 -1.40 15.96
C ALA A 184 7.08 -0.09 16.18
N TYR A 185 6.83 0.92 15.34
CA TYR A 185 7.44 2.23 15.49
C TYR A 185 6.99 2.93 16.78
N ALA A 186 5.68 2.94 17.06
CA ALA A 186 5.10 3.65 18.19
C ALA A 186 5.46 3.02 19.54
N SER A 187 5.57 1.70 19.60
CA SER A 187 5.98 0.98 20.82
C SER A 187 7.49 0.94 21.03
N GLY A 188 8.28 1.12 19.97
CA GLY A 188 9.73 0.90 20.01
C GLY A 188 10.15 -0.57 20.17
N SER A 189 9.20 -1.51 20.07
CA SER A 189 9.44 -2.95 20.31
C SER A 189 8.77 -3.82 19.25
N PRO A 190 9.54 -4.65 18.50
CA PRO A 190 8.99 -5.65 17.60
C PRO A 190 8.09 -6.67 18.32
N GLU A 191 8.41 -7.00 19.57
CA GLU A 191 7.66 -7.97 20.37
C GLU A 191 6.26 -7.46 20.73
N VAL A 192 6.12 -6.18 21.09
CA VAL A 192 4.82 -5.56 21.37
C VAL A 192 3.98 -5.48 20.11
N ALA A 193 4.60 -5.12 18.98
CA ALA A 193 3.93 -5.11 17.69
C ALA A 193 3.45 -6.50 17.27
N ARG A 194 4.30 -7.53 17.44
CA ARG A 194 3.92 -8.91 17.14
C ARG A 194 2.81 -9.42 18.03
N ALA A 195 2.88 -9.18 19.34
CA ALA A 195 1.84 -9.58 20.27
C ALA A 195 0.50 -8.91 19.91
N THR A 196 0.52 -7.65 19.49
CA THR A 196 -0.67 -6.91 19.04
C THR A 196 -1.17 -7.42 17.68
N GLY A 197 -0.29 -7.68 16.73
CA GLY A 197 -0.62 -8.27 15.43
C GLY A 197 -1.29 -9.63 15.57
N ASN A 198 -0.69 -10.53 16.36
CA ASN A 198 -1.27 -11.84 16.67
C ASN A 198 -2.62 -11.72 17.39
N PHE A 199 -2.79 -10.71 18.24
CA PHE A 199 -4.07 -10.44 18.90
C PHE A 199 -5.13 -9.93 17.91
N VAL A 200 -4.75 -9.06 16.97
CA VAL A 200 -5.63 -8.59 15.89
C VAL A 200 -6.02 -9.78 15.00
N GLU A 201 -5.05 -10.55 14.49
CA GLU A 201 -5.33 -11.76 13.67
C GLU A 201 -6.23 -12.76 14.40
N TRP A 202 -5.96 -13.03 15.68
CA TRP A 202 -6.82 -13.89 16.50
C TRP A 202 -8.23 -13.30 16.68
N GLY A 203 -8.34 -11.98 16.84
CA GLY A 203 -9.59 -11.25 16.91
C GLY A 203 -10.36 -11.27 15.58
N GLU A 204 -9.67 -11.14 14.45
CA GLU A 204 -10.23 -11.22 13.11
C GLU A 204 -10.74 -12.64 12.83
N ALA A 205 -9.93 -13.67 13.08
CA ALA A 205 -10.31 -15.07 12.87
C ALA A 205 -11.48 -15.52 13.77
N ARG A 206 -11.64 -14.92 14.95
CA ARG A 206 -12.65 -15.35 15.93
C ARG A 206 -13.91 -14.51 15.93
N MET A 207 -13.82 -13.24 15.53
CA MET A 207 -14.92 -12.29 15.65
C MET A 207 -15.32 -11.69 14.31
N ILE A 208 -14.50 -11.72 13.26
CA ILE A 208 -14.94 -11.24 11.94
C ILE A 208 -15.63 -12.37 11.20
N VAL A 209 -16.85 -12.11 10.74
CA VAL A 209 -17.60 -13.07 9.91
C VAL A 209 -16.82 -13.33 8.62
N GLY A 210 -16.34 -14.56 8.45
CA GLY A 210 -15.51 -14.96 7.29
C GLY A 210 -14.01 -14.71 7.46
N GLY A 211 -13.54 -14.35 8.65
CA GLY A 211 -12.10 -14.27 8.94
C GLY A 211 -11.41 -15.61 8.73
N VAL A 212 -10.39 -15.64 7.86
CA VAL A 212 -9.54 -16.81 7.60
C VAL A 212 -8.12 -16.43 7.99
N ASP A 213 -7.40 -17.36 8.60
CA ASP A 213 -5.96 -17.22 8.82
C ASP A 213 -5.20 -17.29 7.48
N ASP A 214 -4.92 -16.13 6.87
CA ASP A 214 -4.17 -16.01 5.62
C ASP A 214 -2.67 -15.84 5.90
N VAL A 215 -1.85 -16.74 5.33
CA VAL A 215 -0.39 -16.69 5.42
C VAL A 215 0.16 -15.35 4.89
N ARG A 216 -0.51 -14.72 3.91
CA ARG A 216 -0.11 -13.41 3.38
C ARG A 216 -0.37 -12.26 4.36
N ASP A 217 -1.37 -12.35 5.23
CA ASP A 217 -1.56 -11.36 6.32
C ASP A 217 -0.41 -11.41 7.30
N ARG A 218 -0.04 -12.61 7.74
CA ARG A 218 1.11 -12.82 8.63
C ARG A 218 2.41 -12.34 8.00
N ARG A 219 2.59 -12.57 6.69
CA ARG A 219 3.72 -12.06 5.90
C ARG A 219 3.77 -10.53 5.93
N ALA A 220 2.66 -9.88 5.61
CA ALA A 220 2.54 -8.42 5.59
C ALA A 220 2.77 -7.81 6.98
N ASN A 221 2.18 -8.40 8.02
CA ASN A 221 2.38 -8.00 9.41
C ASN A 221 3.85 -8.10 9.80
N LYS A 222 4.53 -9.21 9.46
CA LYS A 222 5.94 -9.42 9.81
C LYS A 222 6.89 -8.45 9.08
N GLN A 223 6.63 -8.19 7.80
CA GLN A 223 7.38 -7.22 7.02
C GLN A 223 7.14 -5.80 7.55
N GLY A 224 5.90 -5.46 7.90
CA GLY A 224 5.52 -4.21 8.54
C GLY A 224 6.20 -4.00 9.90
N GLU A 225 6.17 -5.00 10.78
CA GLU A 225 6.88 -4.99 12.08
C GLU A 225 8.36 -4.64 11.89
N THR A 226 9.02 -5.30 10.94
CA THR A 226 10.44 -5.10 10.67
C THR A 226 10.72 -3.70 10.12
N PHE A 227 9.93 -3.25 9.14
CA PHE A 227 10.03 -1.90 8.57
C PHE A 227 9.83 -0.81 9.63
N GLY A 228 8.76 -0.91 10.42
CA GLY A 228 8.45 0.06 11.48
C GLY A 228 9.51 0.13 12.57
N HIS A 229 10.07 -1.01 12.96
CA HIS A 229 11.18 -1.05 13.92
C HIS A 229 12.45 -0.41 13.34
N ASP A 230 12.84 -0.78 12.12
CA ASP A 230 14.09 -0.31 11.53
C ASP A 230 14.05 1.20 11.22
N LEU A 231 12.86 1.73 10.96
CA LEU A 231 12.62 3.18 10.90
C LEU A 231 12.99 3.91 12.19
N LEU A 232 13.16 3.25 13.36
CA LEU A 232 13.71 3.89 14.56
C LEU A 232 15.16 4.34 14.35
N TYR A 233 15.90 3.62 13.52
CA TYR A 233 17.34 3.82 13.28
C TYR A 233 17.64 4.45 11.93
N VAL A 234 16.97 4.01 10.86
CA VAL A 234 17.20 4.48 9.48
C VAL A 234 15.93 5.11 8.92
N LYS A 235 15.91 6.44 8.86
CA LYS A 235 14.70 7.24 8.54
C LYS A 235 14.37 7.34 7.05
N THR A 236 15.25 6.81 6.19
CA THR A 236 15.16 6.89 4.73
C THR A 236 14.68 5.59 4.09
N LEU A 237 14.31 4.59 4.88
CA LEU A 237 13.80 3.30 4.40
C LEU A 237 12.45 3.49 3.70
N LEU A 238 12.20 2.68 2.67
CA LEU A 238 10.93 2.66 1.95
C LEU A 238 10.17 1.34 2.16
N PRO A 239 8.83 1.35 2.16
CA PRO A 239 8.02 0.14 2.28
C PRO A 239 8.39 -0.96 1.28
N SER A 240 8.64 -0.60 0.02
CA SER A 240 8.97 -1.57 -1.03
C SER A 240 10.25 -2.36 -0.76
N ASP A 241 11.20 -1.77 -0.03
CA ASP A 241 12.43 -2.45 0.39
C ASP A 241 12.12 -3.67 1.27
N TYR A 242 11.01 -3.65 2.03
CA TYR A 242 10.61 -4.70 2.96
C TYR A 242 9.60 -5.68 2.37
N LEU A 243 8.69 -5.22 1.50
CA LEU A 243 7.68 -6.08 0.87
C LEU A 243 8.31 -7.18 0.00
N THR A 244 9.50 -6.93 -0.53
CA THR A 244 10.28 -7.91 -1.31
C THR A 244 11.13 -8.86 -0.46
N LEU A 245 11.26 -8.62 0.86
CA LEU A 245 12.10 -9.45 1.71
C LEU A 245 11.45 -10.82 1.97
N PRO A 246 12.21 -11.91 1.86
CA PRO A 246 11.73 -13.21 2.31
C PRO A 246 11.60 -13.19 3.84
N VAL A 247 10.41 -13.55 4.33
CA VAL A 247 10.12 -13.69 5.76
C VAL A 247 9.70 -15.12 6.06
N LYS A 248 10.24 -15.66 7.15
CA LYS A 248 9.74 -16.92 7.70
C LYS A 248 8.47 -16.61 8.47
N VAL A 249 7.35 -17.11 7.98
CA VAL A 249 6.09 -17.11 8.70
C VAL A 249 6.06 -18.41 9.49
N GLU A 250 6.27 -18.32 10.80
CA GLU A 250 6.16 -19.45 11.74
C GLU A 250 4.71 -19.65 12.18
#